data_AF-A0A7J4R521-F1
#
_entry.id   AF-A0A7J4R521-F1
#
_cell.length_a   1.000
_cell.length_b   1.000
_cell.length_c   1.000
_cell.angle_alpha   90.00
_cell.angle_beta   90.00
_cell.angle_gamma   90.00
#
_symmetry.space_group_name_H-M   'P 1'
#
loop_
_entity.id
_entity.type
_entity.pdbx_description
1 polymer ?
#
loop_
_entity_poly.entity_id
_entity_poly.type
_entity_poly.pdbx_seq_one_letter_code
_entity_poly.pdbx_strand_id
1 'polypeptide(L)'
;CETGGFTKTIIANHNAYSYISLRYDFDIMTVHGLDPEGEPSPAEVAEVVEKINEEGITVLFVEEYTDQTAVQSIVEETGVEVKILYTMEMRPSDSQDDYLSMMNKNINNIATGLGC
;
A
#
# COMPACT_ATOMS: atom_id res chain seq x y z
N CYS A 1 -7.75 15.44 6.46
CA CYS A 1 -8.90 14.58 6.14
C CYS A 1 -9.43 14.06 7.47
N GLU A 2 -10.69 14.27 7.78
CA GLU A 2 -11.32 13.50 8.86
C GLU A 2 -11.62 12.14 8.25
N THR A 3 -10.88 11.10 8.64
CA THR A 3 -11.25 9.73 8.24
C THR A 3 -12.67 9.52 8.78
N GLY A 4 -13.63 9.25 7.90
CA GLY A 4 -15.07 9.23 8.23
C GLY A 4 -15.49 8.07 9.14
N GLY A 5 -14.79 7.85 10.26
CA GLY A 5 -14.92 6.69 11.14
C GLY A 5 -13.96 5.53 10.82
N PHE A 6 -13.11 5.66 9.79
CA PHE A 6 -12.13 4.64 9.39
C PHE A 6 -10.84 4.74 10.19
N THR A 7 -10.20 3.60 10.45
CA THR A 7 -8.82 3.55 10.94
C THR A 7 -7.90 4.24 9.93
N LYS A 8 -6.88 4.94 10.43
CA LYS A 8 -5.90 5.60 9.56
C LYS A 8 -4.84 4.59 9.14
N THR A 9 -5.24 3.43 8.62
CA THR A 9 -4.32 2.36 8.24
C THR A 9 -4.35 2.19 6.73
N ILE A 10 -3.18 2.07 6.11
CA ILE A 10 -3.06 1.54 4.75
C ILE A 10 -2.34 0.20 4.76
N ILE A 11 -2.66 -0.65 3.79
CA ILE A 11 -1.91 -1.90 3.54
C ILE A 11 -0.94 -1.67 2.38
N ALA A 12 0.33 -2.00 2.56
CA ALA A 12 1.32 -1.96 1.48
C ALA A 12 2.09 -3.28 1.38
N ASN A 13 2.62 -3.64 0.22
CA ASN A 13 3.48 -4.82 0.09
C ASN A 13 4.82 -4.62 0.82
N HIS A 14 5.38 -3.40 0.82
CA HIS A 14 6.72 -3.08 1.35
C HIS A 14 6.70 -1.89 2.31
N ASN A 15 7.50 -1.96 3.37
CA ASN A 15 7.62 -0.93 4.39
C ASN A 15 8.63 0.20 4.04
N ALA A 16 8.39 0.91 2.93
CA ALA A 16 9.28 1.98 2.46
C ALA A 16 8.80 3.42 2.80
N TYR A 17 7.64 3.58 3.45
CA TYR A 17 6.92 4.87 3.49
C TYR A 17 6.77 5.49 4.90
N SER A 18 7.56 5.03 5.87
CA SER A 18 7.46 5.42 7.28
C SER A 18 7.53 6.93 7.52
N TYR A 19 8.38 7.67 6.79
CA TYR A 19 8.47 9.13 6.93
C TYR A 19 7.18 9.86 6.53
N ILE A 20 6.48 9.37 5.49
CA ILE A 20 5.21 9.97 5.04
C ILE A 20 4.10 9.64 6.05
N SER A 21 4.06 8.40 6.53
CA SER A 21 3.18 7.95 7.62
C SER A 21 3.32 8.81 8.87
N LEU A 22 4.54 9.00 9.36
CA LEU A 22 4.82 9.87 10.52
C LEU A 22 4.45 11.34 10.26
N ARG A 23 4.66 11.83 9.04
CA ARG A 23 4.39 13.24 8.68
C ARG A 23 2.89 13.55 8.63
N TYR A 24 2.08 12.59 8.22
CA TYR A 24 0.64 12.75 7.96
C TYR A 24 -0.25 11.96 8.94
N ASP A 25 0.33 11.32 9.94
CA ASP A 25 -0.36 10.66 11.06
C ASP A 25 -1.30 9.55 10.58
N PHE A 26 -0.73 8.55 9.91
CA PHE A 26 -1.41 7.30 9.53
C PHE A 26 -0.47 6.10 9.74
N ASP A 27 -1.03 4.92 9.98
CA ASP A 27 -0.32 3.67 10.16
C ASP A 27 -0.19 2.91 8.83
N ILE A 28 0.89 2.12 8.72
CA ILE A 28 1.12 1.23 7.58
C ILE A 28 1.24 -0.17 8.14
N MET A 29 0.36 -1.05 7.68
CA MET A 29 0.55 -2.48 7.81
C MET A 29 1.11 -3.01 6.51
N THR A 30 2.07 -3.92 6.58
CA THR A 30 2.72 -4.46 5.39
C THR A 30 2.47 -5.94 5.22
N VAL A 31 2.27 -6.36 3.97
CA VAL A 31 2.08 -7.78 3.60
C VAL A 31 3.38 -8.55 3.77
N HIS A 32 4.48 -7.93 3.34
CA HIS A 32 5.83 -8.39 3.62
C HIS A 32 6.43 -7.49 4.70
N GLY A 33 7.33 -8.01 5.52
CA GLY A 33 8.08 -7.20 6.46
C GLY A 33 9.01 -6.18 5.76
N LEU A 34 10.32 -6.35 5.93
CA LEU A 34 11.32 -5.43 5.37
C LEU A 34 11.80 -5.82 3.96
N ASP A 35 11.46 -7.02 3.48
CA ASP A 35 11.95 -7.56 2.21
C ASP A 35 10.77 -7.81 1.25
N PRO A 36 10.66 -7.06 0.15
CA PRO A 36 9.59 -7.22 -0.83
C PRO A 36 9.82 -8.38 -1.82
N GLU A 37 11.00 -9.00 -1.85
CA GLU A 37 11.36 -9.98 -2.89
C GLU A 37 10.92 -11.43 -2.58
N GLY A 38 10.34 -11.70 -1.41
CA GLY A 38 9.84 -13.03 -1.01
C GLY A 38 8.32 -13.18 -1.16
N GLU A 39 7.81 -14.41 -1.27
CA GLU A 39 6.36 -14.67 -1.12
C GLU A 39 5.95 -14.53 0.36
N PRO A 40 4.75 -13.98 0.65
CA PRO A 40 4.29 -13.88 2.03
C PRO A 40 3.89 -15.27 2.52
N SER A 41 4.13 -15.56 3.80
CA SER A 41 3.67 -16.81 4.39
C SER A 41 2.13 -16.86 4.44
N PRO A 42 1.52 -18.06 4.45
CA PRO A 42 0.06 -18.18 4.59
C PRO A 42 -0.51 -17.51 5.84
N ALA A 43 0.28 -17.41 6.92
CA ALA A 43 -0.12 -16.74 8.15
C ALA A 43 -0.17 -15.21 7.97
N GLU A 44 0.82 -14.62 7.31
CA GLU A 44 0.84 -13.18 7.00
C GLU A 44 -0.31 -12.80 6.07
N VAL A 45 -0.57 -13.63 5.05
CA VAL A 45 -1.73 -13.44 4.17
C VAL A 45 -3.04 -13.47 4.96
N ALA A 46 -3.21 -14.44 5.87
CA ALA A 46 -4.42 -14.53 6.69
C ALA A 46 -4.61 -13.31 7.61
N GLU A 47 -3.54 -12.83 8.24
CA GLU A 47 -3.57 -11.65 9.11
C GLU A 47 -3.98 -10.39 8.33
N VAL A 48 -3.42 -10.19 7.12
CA VAL A 48 -3.76 -9.06 6.26
C VAL A 48 -5.23 -9.14 5.81
N VAL A 49 -5.70 -10.34 5.41
CA VAL A 49 -7.09 -10.55 5.00
C VAL A 49 -8.06 -10.26 6.15
N GLU A 50 -7.75 -10.72 7.37
CA GLU A 50 -8.54 -10.42 8.57
C GLU A 50 -8.61 -8.91 8.80
N LYS A 51 -7.46 -8.23 8.79
CA LYS A 51 -7.39 -6.78 9.00
C LYS A 51 -8.18 -5.98 7.97
N ILE A 52 -8.05 -6.33 6.69
CA ILE A 52 -8.76 -5.69 5.59
C ILE A 52 -10.27 -5.75 5.83
N ASN A 53 -10.77 -6.93 6.20
CA ASN A 53 -12.20 -7.15 6.44
C ASN A 53 -12.69 -6.45 7.71
N GLU A 54 -11.92 -6.48 8.80
CA GLU A 54 -12.28 -5.86 10.08
C GLU A 54 -12.33 -4.34 10.00
N GLU A 55 -11.36 -3.73 9.31
CA GLU A 55 -11.22 -2.27 9.23
C GLU A 55 -11.91 -1.66 8.01
N GLY A 56 -12.43 -2.49 7.11
CA GLY A 56 -13.08 -2.05 5.88
C GLY A 56 -12.11 -1.36 4.92
N ILE A 57 -10.85 -1.81 4.88
CA ILE A 57 -9.83 -1.27 3.99
C ILE A 57 -10.17 -1.66 2.55
N THR A 58 -10.11 -0.70 1.63
CA THR A 58 -10.53 -0.89 0.24
C THR A 58 -9.37 -0.90 -0.75
N VAL A 59 -8.17 -0.50 -0.31
CA VAL A 59 -6.99 -0.36 -1.17
C VAL A 59 -5.79 -1.07 -0.56
N LEU A 60 -5.11 -1.88 -1.39
CA LEU A 60 -3.81 -2.45 -1.11
C LEU A 60 -2.78 -1.82 -2.04
N PHE A 61 -1.65 -1.37 -1.47
CA PHE A 61 -0.58 -0.74 -2.23
C PHE A 61 0.53 -1.73 -2.59
N VAL A 62 1.03 -1.66 -3.82
CA VAL A 62 2.22 -2.38 -4.28
C VAL A 62 3.25 -1.41 -4.85
N GLU A 63 4.51 -1.80 -4.92
CA GLU A 63 5.53 -0.98 -5.59
C GLU A 63 5.40 -1.03 -7.12
N GLU A 64 5.95 -0.02 -7.78
CA GLU A 64 5.92 0.12 -9.24
C GLU A 64 6.48 -1.11 -9.99
N TYR A 65 7.50 -1.76 -9.42
CA TYR A 65 8.21 -2.86 -10.06
C TYR A 65 7.96 -4.23 -9.44
N THR A 66 7.01 -4.33 -8.49
CA THR A 66 6.61 -5.61 -7.89
C THR A 66 5.62 -6.33 -8.81
N ASP A 67 5.80 -7.65 -8.95
CA ASP A 67 4.82 -8.50 -9.62
C ASP A 67 3.55 -8.62 -8.75
N GLN A 68 2.39 -8.23 -9.30
CA GLN A 68 1.12 -8.23 -8.57
C GLN A 68 0.63 -9.63 -8.18
N THR A 69 1.19 -10.70 -8.78
CA THR A 69 0.90 -12.07 -8.36
C THR A 69 1.23 -12.31 -6.89
N ALA A 70 2.17 -11.55 -6.31
CA ALA A 70 2.53 -11.61 -4.89
C ALA A 70 1.36 -11.28 -3.93
N VAL A 71 0.37 -10.51 -4.39
CA VAL A 71 -0.79 -10.08 -3.58
C VAL A 71 -2.13 -10.61 -4.11
N GLN A 72 -2.10 -11.45 -5.15
CA GLN A 72 -3.28 -11.92 -5.85
C GLN A 72 -4.26 -12.67 -4.94
N SER A 73 -3.77 -13.51 -4.03
CA SER A 73 -4.59 -14.26 -3.08
C SER A 73 -5.37 -13.32 -2.14
N ILE A 74 -4.74 -12.23 -1.69
CA ILE A 74 -5.38 -11.22 -0.84
C ILE A 74 -6.49 -10.52 -1.62
N VAL A 75 -6.23 -10.14 -2.87
CA VAL A 75 -7.21 -9.48 -3.75
C VAL A 75 -8.42 -10.38 -4.01
N GLU A 76 -8.20 -11.67 -4.27
CA GLU A 76 -9.28 -12.63 -4.51
C GLU A 76 -10.20 -12.84 -3.30
N GLU A 77 -9.64 -12.85 -2.09
CA GLU A 77 -10.38 -13.07 -0.85
C GLU A 77 -11.10 -11.81 -0.33
N THR A 78 -10.57 -10.61 -0.62
CA THR A 78 -11.05 -9.35 -0.02
C THR A 78 -11.71 -8.40 -1.01
N GLY A 79 -11.37 -8.49 -2.31
CA GLY A 79 -11.86 -7.59 -3.35
C GLY A 79 -11.27 -6.18 -3.31
N VAL A 80 -10.17 -5.95 -2.58
CA VAL A 80 -9.50 -4.65 -2.53
C VAL A 80 -8.95 -4.22 -3.90
N GLU A 81 -8.93 -2.91 -4.13
CA GLU A 81 -8.26 -2.33 -5.30
C GLU A 81 -6.74 -2.31 -5.07
N VAL A 82 -5.97 -2.68 -6.09
CA VAL A 82 -4.51 -2.54 -6.06
C VAL A 82 -4.11 -1.17 -6.63
N LYS A 83 -3.32 -0.40 -5.87
CA LYS A 83 -2.71 0.85 -6.34
C LYS A 83 -1.19 0.83 -6.17
N ILE A 84 -0.51 1.72 -6.89
CA ILE A 84 0.94 1.87 -6.78
C ILE A 84 1.31 2.86 -5.68
N LEU A 85 2.28 2.49 -4.85
CA LEU A 85 3.12 3.44 -4.13
C LEU A 85 4.54 3.39 -4.69
N TYR A 86 5.05 4.56 -5.04
CA TYR A 86 6.38 4.72 -5.63
C TYR A 86 7.43 4.86 -4.53
N THR A 87 8.37 3.91 -4.44
CA THR A 87 9.54 3.98 -3.55
C THR A 87 10.62 4.91 -4.11
N MET A 88 10.64 5.12 -5.42
CA MET A 88 11.61 5.94 -6.16
C MET A 88 13.05 5.43 -6.00
N GLU A 89 13.22 4.13 -5.73
CA GLU A 89 14.53 3.46 -5.66
C GLU A 89 15.15 3.22 -7.05
N MET A 90 14.29 3.16 -8.06
CA MET A 90 14.67 3.05 -9.47
C MET A 90 14.18 4.27 -10.26
N ARG A 91 14.72 4.43 -11.47
CA ARG A 91 14.20 5.43 -12.42
C ARG A 91 12.70 5.18 -12.64
N PRO A 92 11.87 6.20 -12.86
CA PRO A 92 10.45 6.01 -13.13
C PRO A 92 10.23 5.20 -14.42
N SER A 93 9.14 4.42 -14.49
CA SER A 93 8.75 3.73 -15.72
C SER A 93 8.26 4.69 -16.79
N ASP A 94 7.56 5.76 -16.39
CA ASP A 94 7.19 6.88 -17.25
C ASP A 94 8.31 7.92 -17.30
N SER A 95 8.90 8.12 -18.48
CA SER A 95 9.95 9.11 -18.69
C SER A 95 9.56 10.57 -18.41
N GLN A 96 8.27 10.87 -18.27
CA GLN A 96 7.79 12.20 -17.89
C GLN A 96 7.68 12.39 -16.37
N ASP A 97 7.82 11.31 -15.58
CA ASP A 97 7.80 11.42 -14.14
C ASP A 97 9.12 11.94 -13.57
N ASP A 98 8.99 12.76 -12.53
CA ASP A 98 10.07 13.19 -11.67
C ASP A 98 9.72 12.91 -10.21
N TYR A 99 10.62 13.26 -9.30
CA TYR A 99 10.40 13.08 -7.86
C TYR A 99 9.09 13.72 -7.38
N LEU A 100 8.77 14.94 -7.85
CA LEU A 100 7.60 15.66 -7.39
C LEU A 100 6.31 15.07 -7.98
N SER A 101 6.32 14.65 -9.25
CA SER A 101 5.16 14.00 -9.85
C SER A 101 4.84 12.67 -9.16
N MET A 102 5.84 11.84 -8.89
CA MET A 102 5.67 10.57 -8.18
C MET A 102 5.22 10.77 -6.72
N MET A 103 5.79 11.75 -6.01
CA MET A 103 5.35 12.07 -4.65
C MET A 103 3.90 12.58 -4.61
N ASN A 104 3.47 13.37 -5.60
CA ASN A 104 2.08 13.77 -5.73
C ASN A 104 1.16 12.57 -6.02
N LYS A 105 1.58 11.64 -6.88
CA LYS A 105 0.87 10.37 -7.11
C LYS A 105 0.74 9.57 -5.81
N ASN A 106 1.82 9.45 -5.02
CA ASN A 106 1.80 8.79 -3.72
C ASN A 106 0.78 9.41 -2.78
N ILE A 107 0.81 10.74 -2.60
CA ILE A 107 -0.11 11.43 -1.68
C ILE A 107 -1.57 11.24 -2.14
N ASN A 108 -1.85 11.34 -3.44
CA ASN A 108 -3.19 11.13 -3.98
C ASN A 108 -3.67 9.68 -3.76
N ASN A 109 -2.80 8.71 -3.99
CA ASN A 109 -3.11 7.30 -3.80
C ASN A 109 -3.36 6.97 -2.32
N ILE A 110 -2.53 7.50 -1.41
CA ILE A 110 -2.72 7.38 0.06
C ILE A 110 -4.05 8.00 0.47
N ALA A 111 -4.39 9.19 -0.05
CA ALA A 111 -5.67 9.82 0.22
C ALA A 111 -6.83 8.89 -0.18
N THR A 112 -6.80 8.32 -1.39
CA THR A 112 -7.81 7.33 -1.81
C THR A 112 -7.88 6.12 -0.88
N GLY A 113 -6.73 5.58 -0.46
CA GLY A 113 -6.69 4.43 0.46
C GLY A 113 -7.24 4.74 1.85
N LEU A 114 -7.13 5.98 2.32
CA LEU A 114 -7.68 6.44 3.59
C LEU A 114 -9.17 6.86 3.50
N GLY A 115 -9.82 6.68 2.33
CA GLY A 115 -11.21 7.08 2.10
C GLY A 115 -11.39 8.59 1.93
N CYS A 116 -10.35 9.27 1.47
CA CYS A 116 -10.30 10.67 1.07
C CYS A 116 -10.18 10.77 -0.47
#